data_AF-A0A938WXS3-F1
#
_entry.id   AF-A0A938WXS3-F1
#
_cell.length_a   1.000
_cell.length_b   1.000
_cell.length_c   1.000
_cell.angle_alpha   90.00
_cell.angle_beta   90.00
_cell.angle_gamma   90.00
#
_symmetry.space_group_name_H-M   'P 1'
#
loop_
_entity.id
_entity.type
_entity.pdbx_description
1 polymer ?
#
loop_
_entity_poly.entity_id
_entity_poly.type
_entity_poly.pdbx_seq_one_letter_code
_entity_poly.pdbx_strand_id
1 'polypeptide(L)'
;MQNKLGADGYPVLNKATTDSDESLAYLFNGDNGIGKHAYLDVKGLLQVDDERYYTYDSTNHFAEFNTSTKNFTLYEEPGVYAYPGKNQKPVHLGQFFPFNTAEQVFTKDFISNNRLVNHYFGVHMNTRFIQQYEGHTDKNKTWKVTYNFSGDDDVWIFIDGVLVGDLGGNHDALSIQIDFSSGEVITYEDRDSDNQYTDQDGKPHNTTTLAKAMEGTGKPGFRDHTFADGTYHTLDFFYLERGGINSNMSLKYNLVNLPESDIVKMDQDGKRIPGVGFELYPATVVNGVYTVAEDAKPRCIGTTNSVGELVLMEEQANGGNMPVQLSALGKNTHWVLRETSTPPWTPQLARHLDHHQRT
;
A
#
# COMPACT_ATOMS: atom_id res chain seq x y z
N MET A 1 -10.35 3.42 14.10
CA MET A 1 -10.27 4.60 13.19
C MET A 1 -11.64 4.98 12.62
N GLN A 2 -11.78 6.07 11.83
CA GLN A 2 -12.96 6.25 10.96
C GLN A 2 -13.00 5.16 9.89
N ASN A 3 -14.20 4.82 9.41
CA ASN A 3 -14.37 3.75 8.41
C ASN A 3 -13.90 4.14 6.99
N LYS A 4 -13.63 5.42 6.74
CA LYS A 4 -13.15 5.90 5.43
C LYS A 4 -11.92 6.77 5.63
N LEU A 5 -11.02 6.72 4.64
CA LEU A 5 -9.96 7.72 4.53
C LEU A 5 -10.55 9.13 4.41
N GLY A 6 -9.79 10.11 4.89
CA GLY A 6 -10.10 11.52 4.68
C GLY A 6 -10.06 11.91 3.21
N ALA A 7 -10.56 13.10 2.88
CA ALA A 7 -10.46 13.64 1.52
C ALA A 7 -9.01 13.85 1.05
N ASP A 8 -8.06 13.91 1.99
CA ASP A 8 -6.62 13.94 1.77
C ASP A 8 -6.01 12.55 1.52
N GLY A 9 -6.79 11.48 1.64
CA GLY A 9 -6.35 10.10 1.40
C GLY A 9 -5.64 9.46 2.60
N TYR A 10 -5.78 10.02 3.80
CA TYR A 10 -5.12 9.48 5.00
C TYR A 10 -6.11 9.02 6.07
N PRO A 11 -5.68 8.14 6.99
CA PRO A 11 -6.53 7.69 8.08
C PRO A 11 -6.99 8.86 8.96
N VAL A 12 -8.24 8.86 9.41
CA VAL A 12 -8.82 9.91 10.26
C VAL A 12 -9.26 9.32 11.59
N LEU A 13 -8.96 10.03 12.69
CA LEU A 13 -9.39 9.64 14.02
C LEU A 13 -10.92 9.60 14.12
N ASN A 14 -11.44 8.62 14.86
CA ASN A 14 -12.87 8.51 15.12
C ASN A 14 -13.24 9.40 16.30
N LYS A 15 -13.98 10.47 16.04
CA LYS A 15 -14.42 11.44 17.04
C LYS A 15 -15.23 10.82 18.18
N ALA A 16 -16.01 9.77 17.90
CA ALA A 16 -16.78 9.09 18.93
C ALA A 16 -15.89 8.29 19.91
N THR A 17 -14.68 7.93 19.51
CA THR A 17 -13.74 7.13 20.31
C THR A 17 -12.61 7.96 20.90
N THR A 18 -12.18 9.02 20.20
CA THR A 18 -10.95 9.78 20.50
C THR A 18 -11.19 11.25 20.82
N ASP A 19 -12.45 11.71 20.76
CA ASP A 19 -12.83 13.13 20.82
C ASP A 19 -12.19 14.02 19.75
N SER A 20 -11.55 13.42 18.73
CA SER A 20 -10.89 14.09 17.62
C SER A 20 -11.31 13.50 16.26
N ASP A 21 -11.44 14.36 15.26
CA ASP A 21 -11.61 14.03 13.84
C ASP A 21 -10.36 14.42 13.02
N GLU A 22 -9.21 14.48 13.68
CA GLU A 22 -7.93 14.83 13.05
C GLU A 22 -7.49 13.77 12.02
N SER A 23 -7.03 14.26 10.87
CA SER A 23 -6.35 13.44 9.87
C SER A 23 -4.93 13.11 10.32
N LEU A 24 -4.54 11.85 10.16
CA LEU A 24 -3.18 11.36 10.41
C LEU A 24 -2.23 11.63 9.23
N ALA A 25 -2.63 12.46 8.25
CA ALA A 25 -1.79 12.86 7.14
C ALA A 25 -0.42 13.38 7.60
N TYR A 26 -0.35 14.11 8.72
CA TYR A 26 0.92 14.62 9.22
C TYR A 26 1.93 13.51 9.57
N LEU A 27 1.49 12.28 9.88
CA LEU A 27 2.36 11.12 10.13
C LEU A 27 2.81 10.44 8.84
N PHE A 28 1.91 10.31 7.87
CA PHE A 28 2.11 9.43 6.70
C PHE A 28 2.34 10.15 5.37
N ASN A 29 2.07 11.45 5.28
CA ASN A 29 2.27 12.18 4.04
C ASN A 29 3.76 12.34 3.67
N GLY A 30 4.02 12.73 2.43
CA GLY A 30 5.38 12.92 1.91
C GLY A 30 6.09 14.18 2.38
N ASP A 31 5.46 14.99 3.24
CA ASP A 31 6.03 16.25 3.69
C ASP A 31 6.94 16.04 4.91
N ASN A 32 8.09 16.71 4.90
CA ASN A 32 8.94 16.84 6.09
C ASN A 32 8.31 17.84 7.07
N GLY A 33 8.51 17.61 8.37
CA GLY A 33 7.94 18.45 9.42
C GLY A 33 8.77 18.44 10.70
N ILE A 34 8.32 19.20 11.70
CA ILE A 34 8.94 19.15 13.04
C ILE A 34 8.74 17.74 13.60
N GLY A 35 9.84 17.06 13.91
CA GLY A 35 9.80 15.70 14.44
C GLY A 35 9.50 14.61 13.40
N LYS A 36 9.49 14.93 12.10
CA LYS A 36 9.23 13.97 11.03
C LYS A 36 10.15 14.17 9.83
N HIS A 37 10.76 13.08 9.38
CA HIS A 37 11.39 12.97 8.07
C HIS A 37 10.60 11.99 7.19
N ALA A 38 10.18 12.43 6.02
CA ALA A 38 9.46 11.62 5.05
C ALA A 38 10.42 11.07 3.98
N TYR A 39 10.34 9.76 3.74
CA TYR A 39 11.09 9.07 2.70
C TYR A 39 10.11 8.41 1.73
N LEU A 40 9.97 9.00 0.55
CA LEU A 40 9.13 8.46 -0.53
C LEU A 40 9.91 7.53 -1.45
N ASP A 41 9.21 6.62 -2.10
CA ASP A 41 9.75 5.66 -3.09
C ASP A 41 10.80 4.71 -2.51
N VAL A 42 10.56 4.26 -1.27
CA VAL A 42 11.42 3.32 -0.54
C VAL A 42 11.36 1.91 -1.16
N LYS A 43 12.51 1.23 -1.25
CA LYS A 43 12.66 -0.07 -1.91
C LYS A 43 13.35 -1.10 -1.02
N GLY A 44 13.28 -2.37 -1.42
CA GLY A 44 14.11 -3.45 -0.87
C GLY A 44 13.60 -4.11 0.42
N LEU A 45 12.41 -3.73 0.93
CA LEU A 45 11.85 -4.35 2.14
C LEU A 45 11.32 -5.76 1.89
N LEU A 46 10.73 -6.00 0.71
CA LEU A 46 10.04 -7.24 0.38
C LEU A 46 10.91 -8.13 -0.49
N GLN A 47 10.91 -9.42 -0.17
CA GLN A 47 11.41 -10.52 -1.00
C GLN A 47 10.24 -11.18 -1.74
N VAL A 48 10.53 -12.01 -2.74
CA VAL A 48 9.51 -12.82 -3.43
C VAL A 48 9.88 -14.29 -3.28
N ASP A 49 8.94 -15.10 -2.79
CA ASP A 49 9.13 -16.54 -2.63
C ASP A 49 8.78 -17.35 -3.90
N ASP A 50 9.00 -18.67 -3.85
CA ASP A 50 8.73 -19.59 -4.96
C ASP A 50 7.23 -19.68 -5.33
N GLU A 51 6.35 -19.31 -4.41
CA GLU A 51 4.89 -19.26 -4.60
C GLU A 51 4.42 -17.86 -5.06
N ARG A 52 5.36 -16.94 -5.30
CA ARG A 52 5.16 -15.55 -5.74
C ARG A 52 4.51 -14.66 -4.69
N TYR A 53 4.58 -15.01 -3.42
CA TYR A 53 4.27 -14.07 -2.35
C TYR A 53 5.39 -13.06 -2.22
N TYR A 54 5.02 -11.79 -2.09
CA TYR A 54 5.86 -10.78 -1.50
C TYR A 54 5.91 -10.99 0.01
N THR A 55 7.10 -11.12 0.57
CA THR A 55 7.31 -11.44 1.98
C THR A 55 8.32 -10.52 2.65
N TYR A 56 8.07 -10.23 3.92
CA TYR A 56 9.05 -9.73 4.87
C TYR A 56 8.69 -10.28 6.24
N ASP A 57 9.68 -10.66 7.05
CA ASP A 57 9.46 -11.14 8.40
C ASP A 57 10.66 -10.78 9.28
N SER A 58 10.43 -9.86 10.22
CA SER A 58 11.44 -9.38 11.18
C SER A 58 12.00 -10.47 12.11
N THR A 59 11.28 -11.58 12.30
CA THR A 59 11.75 -12.72 13.10
C THR A 59 12.82 -13.54 12.39
N ASN A 60 12.90 -13.41 11.07
CA ASN A 60 13.86 -14.10 10.22
C ASN A 60 14.89 -13.14 9.62
N HIS A 61 14.52 -11.86 9.38
CA HIS A 61 15.35 -10.89 8.69
C HIS A 61 15.40 -9.52 9.36
N PHE A 62 16.59 -9.12 9.80
CA PHE A 62 16.83 -7.72 10.16
C PHE A 62 16.80 -6.83 8.90
N ALA A 63 16.03 -5.73 8.96
CA ALA A 63 15.95 -4.74 7.89
C ALA A 63 16.64 -3.44 8.32
N GLU A 64 17.72 -3.06 7.63
CA GLU A 64 18.39 -1.76 7.81
C GLU A 64 17.96 -0.80 6.69
N PHE A 65 17.39 0.34 7.04
CA PHE A 65 16.99 1.38 6.09
C PHE A 65 18.09 2.41 5.88
N ASN A 66 18.58 2.52 4.64
CA ASN A 66 19.50 3.57 4.25
C ASN A 66 18.74 4.81 3.76
N THR A 67 18.77 5.88 4.55
CA THR A 67 18.07 7.15 4.27
C THR A 67 18.58 7.88 3.03
N SER A 68 19.85 7.66 2.66
CA SER A 68 20.48 8.31 1.50
C SER A 68 20.08 7.64 0.18
N THR A 69 20.04 6.31 0.17
CA THR A 69 19.65 5.53 -1.03
C THR A 69 18.16 5.20 -1.08
N LYS A 70 17.42 5.45 0.02
CA LYS A 70 16.01 5.07 0.21
C LYS A 70 15.75 3.59 -0.04
N ASN A 71 16.67 2.76 0.45
CA ASN A 71 16.62 1.32 0.20
C ASN A 71 16.91 0.56 1.50
N PHE A 72 16.20 -0.54 1.68
CA PHE A 72 16.46 -1.51 2.72
C PHE A 72 17.56 -2.49 2.32
N THR A 73 18.40 -2.84 3.28
CA THR A 73 19.26 -4.02 3.24
C THR A 73 18.69 -5.04 4.21
N LEU A 74 18.35 -6.22 3.71
CA LEU A 74 17.87 -7.33 4.50
C LEU A 74 19.05 -8.26 4.86
N TYR A 75 19.11 -8.67 6.11
CA TYR A 75 20.08 -9.63 6.62
C TYR A 75 19.34 -10.91 6.97
N GLU A 76 19.86 -12.06 6.56
CA GLU A 76 19.26 -13.39 6.75
C GLU A 76 19.40 -13.92 8.20
N GLU A 77 19.28 -13.02 9.19
CA GLU A 77 19.26 -13.34 10.62
C GLU A 77 18.37 -12.31 11.36
N PRO A 78 17.66 -12.71 12.43
CA PRO A 78 16.93 -11.78 13.28
C PRO A 78 17.89 -10.77 13.92
N GLY A 79 17.45 -9.51 13.97
CA GLY A 79 18.14 -8.44 14.67
C GLY A 79 17.33 -7.98 15.87
N VAL A 80 18.03 -7.48 16.90
CA VAL A 80 17.46 -6.94 18.15
C VAL A 80 16.75 -7.99 19.00
N TYR A 81 17.07 -8.02 20.28
CA TYR A 81 16.40 -8.89 21.25
C TYR A 81 15.12 -8.23 21.76
N ALA A 82 14.03 -8.99 21.85
CA ALA A 82 12.78 -8.50 22.44
C ALA A 82 12.97 -8.27 23.95
N TYR A 83 12.47 -7.15 24.46
CA TYR A 83 12.47 -6.84 25.88
C TYR A 83 11.39 -7.69 26.57
N PRO A 84 11.79 -8.55 27.54
CA PRO A 84 10.88 -9.53 28.13
C PRO A 84 10.15 -8.99 29.38
N GLY A 85 10.28 -7.69 29.68
CA GLY A 85 9.90 -7.14 30.98
C GLY A 85 10.99 -7.26 32.05
N LYS A 86 10.71 -6.74 33.25
CA LYS A 86 11.66 -6.73 34.36
C LYS A 86 11.94 -8.15 34.86
N ASN A 87 13.21 -8.44 35.16
CA ASN A 87 13.71 -9.71 35.72
C ASN A 87 13.54 -10.95 34.84
N GLN A 88 13.31 -10.76 33.53
CA GLN A 88 13.27 -11.85 32.56
C GLN A 88 14.47 -11.78 31.61
N LYS A 89 14.79 -12.90 30.96
CA LYS A 89 15.88 -12.97 29.98
C LYS A 89 15.37 -12.54 28.60
N PRO A 90 16.10 -11.68 27.87
CA PRO A 90 15.72 -11.31 26.51
C PRO A 90 15.62 -12.53 25.60
N VAL A 91 14.68 -12.49 24.66
CA VAL A 91 14.47 -13.54 23.67
C VAL A 91 14.85 -13.00 22.31
N HIS A 92 15.59 -13.79 21.53
CA HIS A 92 15.98 -13.42 20.17
C HIS A 92 14.82 -13.73 19.21
N LEU A 93 13.79 -12.88 19.23
CA LEU A 93 12.59 -13.02 18.42
C LEU A 93 12.62 -12.17 17.15
N GLY A 94 13.67 -11.39 16.93
CA GLY A 94 13.75 -10.43 15.83
C GLY A 94 12.76 -9.27 15.99
N GLN A 95 13.16 -8.05 15.64
CA GLN A 95 12.31 -6.87 15.78
C GLN A 95 12.47 -5.95 14.57
N PHE A 96 11.42 -5.20 14.25
CA PHE A 96 11.41 -4.26 13.14
C PHE A 96 11.86 -2.87 13.59
N PHE A 97 13.18 -2.64 13.61
CA PHE A 97 13.77 -1.33 13.91
C PHE A 97 14.60 -0.81 12.75
N PRO A 98 13.95 -0.28 11.69
CA PRO A 98 14.58 -0.04 10.40
C PRO A 98 15.65 1.06 10.42
N PHE A 99 15.63 1.95 11.42
CA PHE A 99 16.60 3.04 11.54
C PHE A 99 17.83 2.68 12.37
N ASN A 100 17.90 1.47 12.93
CA ASN A 100 19.11 0.95 13.52
C ASN A 100 19.98 0.28 12.46
N THR A 101 21.29 0.22 12.69
CA THR A 101 22.24 -0.40 11.75
C THR A 101 22.60 -1.82 12.17
N ALA A 102 23.01 -2.66 11.21
CA ALA A 102 23.51 -4.01 11.45
C ALA A 102 24.65 -4.03 12.49
N GLU A 103 25.54 -3.03 12.43
CA GLU A 103 26.63 -2.86 13.41
C GLU A 103 26.11 -2.66 14.84
N GLN A 104 24.98 -1.99 15.01
CA GLN A 104 24.35 -1.80 16.33
C GLN A 104 23.65 -3.08 16.80
N VAL A 105 22.82 -3.67 15.93
CA VAL A 105 21.88 -4.71 16.34
C VAL A 105 22.52 -6.08 16.53
N PHE A 106 23.59 -6.40 15.79
CA PHE A 106 24.29 -7.69 15.92
C PHE A 106 25.31 -7.70 17.06
N THR A 107 25.08 -6.87 18.08
CA THR A 107 25.83 -6.88 19.34
C THR A 107 25.03 -7.61 20.43
N LYS A 108 25.71 -8.20 21.41
CA LYS A 108 25.10 -9.11 22.40
C LYS A 108 24.10 -8.45 23.37
N ASP A 109 24.05 -7.13 23.44
CA ASP A 109 23.24 -6.37 24.41
C ASP A 109 22.26 -5.39 23.73
N PHE A 110 21.98 -5.56 22.45
CA PHE A 110 21.03 -4.70 21.73
C PHE A 110 19.60 -5.21 21.89
N ILE A 111 18.97 -4.76 22.99
CA ILE A 111 17.58 -5.10 23.37
C ILE A 111 16.66 -3.97 22.93
N SER A 112 15.41 -4.30 22.59
CA SER A 112 14.42 -3.36 22.06
C SER A 112 14.16 -2.15 22.97
N ASN A 113 14.28 -2.27 24.30
CA ASN A 113 14.16 -1.13 25.23
C ASN A 113 15.44 -0.27 25.38
N ASN A 114 16.45 -0.48 24.54
CA ASN A 114 17.68 0.31 24.54
C ASN A 114 17.38 1.73 24.03
N ARG A 115 17.90 2.76 24.72
CA ARG A 115 17.74 4.19 24.35
C ARG A 115 18.21 4.56 22.93
N LEU A 116 18.98 3.70 22.27
CA LEU A 116 19.44 3.89 20.89
C LEU A 116 18.43 3.36 19.85
N VAL A 117 17.41 2.64 20.29
CA VAL A 117 16.31 2.17 19.44
C VAL A 117 15.36 3.33 19.17
N ASN A 118 14.97 3.46 17.91
CA ASN A 118 13.96 4.45 17.51
C ASN A 118 12.59 3.79 17.39
N HIS A 119 11.72 4.04 18.38
CA HIS A 119 10.33 3.57 18.40
C HIS A 119 9.36 4.58 17.79
N TYR A 120 9.83 5.50 16.95
CA TYR A 120 8.96 6.51 16.34
C TYR A 120 9.18 6.49 14.83
N PHE A 121 8.41 5.65 14.16
CA PHE A 121 8.38 5.58 12.71
C PHE A 121 7.00 5.13 12.22
N GLY A 122 6.70 5.48 10.98
CA GLY A 122 5.52 5.02 10.29
C GLY A 122 5.87 4.44 8.94
N VAL A 123 5.09 3.47 8.49
CA VAL A 123 5.15 2.88 7.16
C VAL A 123 3.79 3.09 6.50
N HIS A 124 3.79 3.72 5.32
CA HIS A 124 2.64 3.74 4.42
C HIS A 124 3.05 2.98 3.16
N MET A 125 2.31 1.93 2.84
CA MET A 125 2.44 1.18 1.60
C MET A 125 1.11 1.25 0.87
N ASN A 126 1.16 1.65 -0.40
CA ASN A 126 0.02 1.58 -1.30
C ASN A 126 0.31 0.54 -2.37
N THR A 127 -0.69 -0.25 -2.70
CA THR A 127 -0.65 -1.16 -3.85
C THR A 127 -2.00 -1.16 -4.56
N ARG A 128 -1.98 -1.59 -5.83
CA ARG A 128 -3.14 -1.67 -6.71
C ARG A 128 -3.22 -3.08 -7.23
N PHE A 129 -4.40 -3.67 -7.22
CA PHE A 129 -4.60 -5.06 -7.62
C PHE A 129 -5.91 -5.25 -8.38
N ILE A 130 -6.02 -6.36 -9.09
CA ILE A 130 -7.26 -6.78 -9.72
C ILE A 130 -7.78 -8.06 -9.05
N GLN A 131 -9.09 -8.13 -8.86
CA GLN A 131 -9.77 -9.38 -8.57
C GLN A 131 -9.96 -10.18 -9.87
N GLN A 132 -9.42 -11.40 -9.92
CA GLN A 132 -9.63 -12.35 -11.02
C GLN A 132 -9.77 -13.77 -10.50
N TYR A 133 -10.34 -14.62 -11.34
CA TYR A 133 -10.40 -16.07 -11.14
C TYR A 133 -10.97 -16.45 -9.77
N GLU A 134 -11.98 -15.71 -9.33
CA GLU A 134 -12.63 -15.86 -8.04
C GLU A 134 -11.64 -15.72 -6.86
N GLY A 135 -10.73 -14.76 -6.93
CA GLY A 135 -9.74 -14.49 -5.89
C GLY A 135 -8.54 -15.44 -5.91
N HIS A 136 -8.12 -15.88 -7.10
CA HIS A 136 -6.96 -16.74 -7.29
C HIS A 136 -5.96 -16.11 -8.27
N THR A 137 -4.70 -16.49 -8.17
CA THR A 137 -3.61 -15.94 -9.00
C THR A 137 -3.70 -16.35 -10.47
N ASP A 138 -4.42 -17.42 -10.79
CA ASP A 138 -4.59 -17.94 -12.14
C ASP A 138 -5.92 -18.67 -12.37
N LYS A 139 -6.20 -18.98 -13.65
CA LYS A 139 -7.41 -19.68 -14.09
C LYS A 139 -7.57 -21.10 -13.52
N ASN A 140 -6.45 -21.76 -13.20
CA ASN A 140 -6.46 -23.09 -12.62
C ASN A 140 -6.75 -23.05 -11.11
N LYS A 141 -6.85 -21.84 -10.54
CA LYS A 141 -7.07 -21.60 -9.11
C LYS A 141 -6.00 -22.26 -8.25
N THR A 142 -4.74 -22.23 -8.72
CA THR A 142 -3.63 -22.90 -8.02
C THR A 142 -3.34 -22.27 -6.66
N TRP A 143 -3.30 -20.94 -6.58
CA TRP A 143 -3.07 -20.21 -5.34
C TRP A 143 -4.17 -19.20 -5.11
N LYS A 144 -4.69 -19.17 -3.88
CA LYS A 144 -5.57 -18.09 -3.42
C LYS A 144 -4.78 -16.80 -3.36
N VAL A 145 -5.45 -15.69 -3.64
CA VAL A 145 -4.91 -14.36 -3.37
C VAL A 145 -5.18 -14.06 -1.90
N THR A 146 -4.13 -13.80 -1.13
CA THR A 146 -4.25 -13.41 0.27
C THR A 146 -3.38 -12.19 0.59
N TYR A 147 -3.76 -11.47 1.64
CA TYR A 147 -2.95 -10.42 2.26
C TYR A 147 -2.90 -10.67 3.76
N ASN A 148 -1.71 -10.96 4.26
CA ASN A 148 -1.49 -11.37 5.63
C ASN A 148 -0.47 -10.43 6.27
N PHE A 149 -0.79 -9.97 7.48
CA PHE A 149 0.08 -9.12 8.26
C PHE A 149 0.08 -9.62 9.71
N SER A 150 1.24 -9.59 10.34
CA SER A 150 1.42 -9.77 11.78
C SER A 150 2.38 -8.70 12.28
N GLY A 151 2.01 -8.05 13.39
CA GLY A 151 2.83 -7.01 13.99
C GLY A 151 2.15 -6.39 15.18
N ASP A 152 2.88 -5.55 15.89
CA ASP A 152 2.35 -4.77 16.99
C ASP A 152 1.82 -3.40 16.53
N ASP A 153 1.24 -2.68 17.47
CA ASP A 153 0.63 -1.35 17.36
C ASP A 153 1.25 -0.39 16.34
N ASP A 154 0.52 0.56 15.76
CA ASP A 154 -0.87 0.55 15.33
C ASP A 154 -0.92 0.18 13.84
N VAL A 155 -1.90 -0.63 13.40
CA VAL A 155 -2.05 -0.99 11.98
C VAL A 155 -3.46 -0.77 11.44
N TRP A 156 -3.54 -0.16 10.26
CA TRP A 156 -4.79 0.05 9.52
C TRP A 156 -4.64 -0.35 8.05
N ILE A 157 -5.58 -1.15 7.58
CA ILE A 157 -5.66 -1.58 6.18
C ILE A 157 -6.94 -1.02 5.59
N PHE A 158 -6.80 -0.25 4.52
CA PHE A 158 -7.92 0.28 3.75
C PHE A 158 -7.91 -0.36 2.37
N ILE A 159 -9.08 -0.76 1.87
CA ILE A 159 -9.26 -1.12 0.46
C ILE A 159 -10.27 -0.16 -0.14
N ASP A 160 -9.92 0.46 -1.28
CA ASP A 160 -10.71 1.49 -1.95
C ASP A 160 -11.12 2.66 -1.04
N GLY A 161 -10.24 2.98 -0.09
CA GLY A 161 -10.41 4.02 0.93
C GLY A 161 -11.37 3.66 2.06
N VAL A 162 -11.79 2.39 2.18
CA VAL A 162 -12.64 1.87 3.26
C VAL A 162 -11.82 0.98 4.19
N LEU A 163 -11.96 1.17 5.50
CA LEU A 163 -11.26 0.40 6.52
C LEU A 163 -11.72 -1.07 6.48
N VAL A 164 -10.79 -1.97 6.21
CA VAL A 164 -11.04 -3.43 6.21
C VAL A 164 -10.34 -4.13 7.37
N GLY A 165 -9.22 -3.60 7.84
CA GLY A 165 -8.48 -4.12 9.00
C GLY A 165 -8.10 -3.00 9.96
N ASP A 166 -8.48 -3.14 11.23
CA ASP A 166 -8.11 -2.23 12.32
C ASP A 166 -7.46 -3.05 13.43
N LEU A 167 -6.13 -2.96 13.50
CA LEU A 167 -5.27 -3.46 14.58
C LEU A 167 -4.61 -2.24 15.25
N GLY A 168 -5.34 -1.12 15.38
CA GLY A 168 -4.87 0.01 16.16
C GLY A 168 -5.07 -0.26 17.65
N GLY A 169 -4.19 0.27 18.49
CA GLY A 169 -4.27 0.06 19.93
C GLY A 169 -2.94 0.10 20.65
N ASN A 170 -2.94 -0.54 21.82
CA ASN A 170 -1.74 -0.93 22.56
C ASN A 170 -1.83 -2.44 22.84
N HIS A 171 -1.10 -3.24 22.09
CA HIS A 171 -1.14 -4.69 22.08
C HIS A 171 0.18 -5.30 21.55
N ASP A 172 0.50 -6.49 22.05
CA ASP A 172 1.55 -7.34 21.47
C ASP A 172 1.15 -7.77 20.04
N ALA A 173 2.05 -8.45 19.32
CA ALA A 173 1.81 -8.84 17.92
C ALA A 173 0.43 -9.50 17.71
N LEU A 174 -0.35 -8.93 16.79
CA LEU A 174 -1.66 -9.41 16.38
C LEU A 174 -1.69 -9.54 14.86
N SER A 175 -2.34 -10.59 14.37
CA SER A 175 -2.35 -10.92 12.95
C SER A 175 -3.69 -10.62 12.29
N ILE A 176 -3.65 -10.30 11.01
CA ILE A 176 -4.80 -10.20 10.13
C ILE A 176 -4.56 -10.97 8.83
N GLN A 177 -5.55 -11.73 8.40
CA GLN A 177 -5.59 -12.38 7.09
C GLN A 177 -6.80 -11.89 6.31
N ILE A 178 -6.58 -11.49 5.06
CA ILE A 178 -7.62 -11.23 4.06
C ILE A 178 -7.51 -12.31 2.99
N ASP A 179 -8.54 -13.14 2.85
CA ASP A 179 -8.66 -14.13 1.76
C ASP A 179 -9.59 -13.55 0.68
N PHE A 180 -9.04 -13.24 -0.49
CA PHE A 180 -9.80 -12.64 -1.58
C PHE A 180 -10.68 -13.65 -2.33
N SER A 181 -10.54 -14.95 -2.08
CA SER A 181 -11.39 -15.99 -2.66
C SER A 181 -12.70 -16.18 -1.90
N SER A 182 -12.63 -16.27 -0.56
CA SER A 182 -13.81 -16.34 0.31
C SER A 182 -14.36 -14.96 0.68
N GLY A 183 -13.48 -13.94 0.65
CA GLY A 183 -13.75 -12.61 1.14
C GLY A 183 -13.59 -12.47 2.65
N GLU A 184 -13.14 -13.51 3.35
CA GLU A 184 -12.98 -13.46 4.81
C GLU A 184 -11.86 -12.51 5.21
N VAL A 185 -12.12 -11.79 6.30
CA VAL A 185 -11.15 -10.93 6.99
C VAL A 185 -11.13 -11.37 8.45
N ILE A 186 -9.99 -11.89 8.89
CA ILE A 186 -9.83 -12.56 10.18
C ILE A 186 -8.70 -11.90 10.94
N THR A 187 -8.94 -11.53 12.20
CA THR A 187 -7.87 -11.11 13.12
C THR A 187 -7.66 -12.18 14.19
N TYR A 188 -6.42 -12.59 14.42
CA TYR A 188 -6.06 -13.76 15.22
C TYR A 188 -4.67 -13.60 15.88
N GLU A 189 -4.44 -14.37 16.94
CA GLU A 189 -3.09 -14.61 17.47
C GLU A 189 -2.43 -15.70 16.62
N ASP A 190 -1.32 -15.36 15.95
CA ASP A 190 -0.53 -16.31 15.17
C ASP A 190 0.38 -17.12 16.11
N ARG A 191 0.10 -18.41 16.26
CA ARG A 191 0.73 -19.26 17.29
C ARG A 191 1.95 -20.02 16.81
N ASP A 192 2.07 -20.25 15.51
CA ASP A 192 3.21 -20.92 14.90
C ASP A 192 4.12 -19.97 14.10
N SER A 193 3.74 -18.69 14.04
CA SER A 193 4.53 -17.60 13.43
C SER A 193 4.72 -17.77 11.92
N ASP A 194 3.75 -18.37 11.24
CA ASP A 194 3.79 -18.57 9.79
C ASP A 194 3.03 -17.48 9.00
N ASN A 195 2.40 -16.54 9.71
CA ASN A 195 1.57 -15.47 9.19
C ASN A 195 0.44 -16.00 8.29
N GLN A 196 -0.17 -17.13 8.65
CA GLN A 196 -1.31 -17.74 7.98
C GLN A 196 -2.30 -18.31 9.00
N TYR A 197 -3.54 -17.81 8.98
CA TYR A 197 -4.58 -18.33 9.85
C TYR A 197 -4.92 -19.79 9.53
N THR A 198 -4.89 -20.63 10.54
CA THR A 198 -5.45 -21.98 10.53
C THR A 198 -6.26 -22.25 11.80
N ASP A 199 -7.01 -23.35 11.84
CA ASP A 199 -7.74 -23.76 13.06
C ASP A 199 -6.80 -24.04 14.27
N GLN A 200 -5.49 -24.18 14.04
CA GLN A 200 -4.49 -24.39 15.11
C GLN A 200 -4.21 -23.13 15.93
N ASP A 201 -4.43 -21.94 15.35
CA ASP A 201 -4.36 -20.65 16.03
C ASP A 201 -5.49 -20.47 17.06
N GLY A 202 -6.47 -21.37 17.03
CA GLY A 202 -7.61 -21.36 17.92
C GLY A 202 -8.69 -20.42 17.43
N LYS A 203 -9.41 -19.78 18.36
CA LYS A 203 -10.55 -18.95 18.00
C LYS A 203 -10.07 -17.55 17.57
N PRO A 204 -10.48 -17.06 16.39
CA PRO A 204 -10.22 -15.68 15.99
C PRO A 204 -10.75 -14.65 16.99
N HIS A 205 -10.07 -13.51 17.09
CA HIS A 205 -10.58 -12.36 17.84
C HIS A 205 -11.78 -11.73 17.11
N ASN A 206 -11.69 -11.62 15.79
CA ASN A 206 -12.75 -11.08 14.95
C ASN A 206 -12.78 -11.78 13.60
N THR A 207 -13.98 -11.87 13.03
CA THR A 207 -14.24 -12.44 11.71
C THR A 207 -15.30 -11.60 11.02
N THR A 208 -15.00 -11.12 9.82
CA THR A 208 -15.93 -10.42 8.94
C THR A 208 -15.65 -10.82 7.49
N THR A 209 -16.33 -10.17 6.54
CA THR A 209 -16.03 -10.32 5.11
C THR A 209 -15.78 -8.95 4.47
N LEU A 210 -15.11 -8.92 3.31
CA LEU A 210 -14.89 -7.72 2.52
C LEU A 210 -16.21 -7.02 2.18
N ALA A 211 -17.21 -7.79 1.74
CA ALA A 211 -18.54 -7.24 1.44
C ALA A 211 -19.19 -6.59 2.66
N LYS A 212 -19.04 -7.18 3.86
CA LYS A 212 -19.59 -6.63 5.10
C LYS A 212 -18.80 -5.43 5.61
N ALA A 213 -17.48 -5.45 5.53
CA ALA A 213 -16.63 -4.32 5.91
C ALA A 213 -16.94 -3.07 5.06
N MET A 214 -17.32 -3.28 3.80
CA MET A 214 -17.68 -2.21 2.87
C MET A 214 -19.18 -1.95 2.74
N GLU A 215 -20.01 -2.57 3.58
CA GLU A 215 -21.45 -2.39 3.55
C GLU A 215 -21.83 -0.91 3.80
N GLY A 216 -22.80 -0.39 3.03
CA GLY A 216 -23.26 0.99 3.16
C GLY A 216 -22.29 2.06 2.64
N THR A 217 -21.13 1.67 2.10
CA THR A 217 -20.15 2.64 1.56
C THR A 217 -20.46 3.12 0.15
N GLY A 218 -21.32 2.39 -0.57
CA GLY A 218 -21.68 2.64 -1.97
C GLY A 218 -20.69 2.06 -2.99
N LYS A 219 -19.69 1.27 -2.55
CA LYS A 219 -18.72 0.62 -3.44
C LYS A 219 -19.37 -0.56 -4.17
N PRO A 220 -19.44 -0.55 -5.52
CA PRO A 220 -19.97 -1.67 -6.29
C PRO A 220 -18.91 -2.77 -6.47
N GLY A 221 -19.28 -3.85 -7.18
CA GLY A 221 -18.30 -4.85 -7.63
C GLY A 221 -18.05 -5.99 -6.65
N PHE A 222 -19.07 -6.43 -5.91
CA PHE A 222 -19.00 -7.62 -5.06
C PHE A 222 -19.66 -8.83 -5.73
N ARG A 223 -19.07 -10.00 -5.47
CA ARG A 223 -19.64 -11.33 -5.70
C ARG A 223 -19.71 -12.04 -4.35
N ASP A 224 -20.94 -12.22 -3.85
CA ASP A 224 -21.22 -12.80 -2.53
C ASP A 224 -20.51 -12.04 -1.40
N HIS A 225 -19.43 -12.61 -0.85
CA HIS A 225 -18.68 -12.06 0.28
C HIS A 225 -17.36 -11.39 -0.11
N THR A 226 -16.96 -11.46 -1.38
CA THR A 226 -15.70 -10.93 -1.92
C THR A 226 -15.94 -10.06 -3.15
N PHE A 227 -14.89 -9.51 -3.75
CA PHE A 227 -14.96 -8.75 -4.99
C PHE A 227 -15.33 -9.63 -6.19
N ALA A 228 -16.01 -9.05 -7.17
CA ALA A 228 -16.33 -9.69 -8.45
C ALA A 228 -15.10 -9.74 -9.35
N ASP A 229 -15.00 -10.73 -10.24
CA ASP A 229 -13.89 -10.77 -11.20
C ASP A 229 -13.92 -9.57 -12.15
N GLY A 230 -12.73 -9.10 -12.51
CA GLY A 230 -12.56 -7.96 -13.42
C GLY A 230 -12.72 -6.60 -12.73
N THR A 231 -12.71 -6.55 -11.40
CA THR A 231 -12.71 -5.29 -10.63
C THR A 231 -11.30 -4.91 -10.21
N TYR A 232 -11.00 -3.62 -10.30
CA TYR A 232 -9.73 -3.04 -9.89
C TYR A 232 -9.87 -2.36 -8.54
N HIS A 233 -8.85 -2.51 -7.69
CA HIS A 233 -8.86 -2.08 -6.31
C HIS A 233 -7.52 -1.45 -5.91
N THR A 234 -7.60 -0.60 -4.90
CA THR A 234 -6.45 -0.03 -4.19
C THR A 234 -6.41 -0.56 -2.77
N LEU A 235 -5.22 -0.84 -2.26
CA LEU A 235 -4.99 -1.20 -0.86
C LEU A 235 -3.96 -0.24 -0.27
N ASP A 236 -4.33 0.41 0.83
CA ASP A 236 -3.46 1.26 1.63
C ASP A 236 -3.23 0.60 3.00
N PHE A 237 -1.96 0.36 3.30
CA PHE A 237 -1.48 -0.18 4.56
C PHE A 237 -0.74 0.91 5.32
N PHE A 238 -1.17 1.16 6.56
CA PHE A 238 -0.56 2.11 7.47
C PHE A 238 -0.12 1.36 8.73
N TYR A 239 1.14 1.50 9.10
CA TYR A 239 1.72 0.97 10.33
C TYR A 239 2.45 2.09 11.07
N LEU A 240 2.25 2.21 12.39
CA LEU A 240 2.85 3.24 13.23
C LEU A 240 3.42 2.64 14.51
N GLU A 241 4.74 2.53 14.58
CA GLU A 241 5.42 2.19 15.83
C GLU A 241 5.49 3.42 16.73
N ARG A 242 4.97 3.26 17.95
CA ARG A 242 5.02 4.27 19.04
C ARG A 242 4.93 3.66 20.45
N GLY A 243 4.97 2.33 20.58
CA GLY A 243 4.74 1.58 21.82
C GLY A 243 5.94 1.65 22.79
N GLY A 244 7.14 1.90 22.27
CA GLY A 244 8.33 2.21 23.08
C GLY A 244 9.00 0.99 23.71
N ILE A 245 8.63 -0.23 23.28
CA ILE A 245 9.24 -1.47 23.76
C ILE A 245 9.56 -2.40 22.60
N ASN A 246 8.66 -3.31 22.24
CA ASN A 246 8.88 -4.23 21.13
C ASN A 246 8.36 -3.58 19.84
N SER A 247 8.81 -4.09 18.70
CA SER A 247 8.33 -3.71 17.38
C SER A 247 8.42 -4.91 16.46
N ASN A 248 7.31 -5.33 15.88
CA ASN A 248 7.17 -6.56 15.12
C ASN A 248 6.51 -6.26 13.77
N MET A 249 7.09 -6.81 12.71
CA MET A 249 6.50 -6.74 11.37
C MET A 249 6.76 -8.04 10.61
N SER A 250 5.68 -8.66 10.14
CA SER A 250 5.65 -9.71 9.15
C SER A 250 4.54 -9.41 8.14
N LEU A 251 4.87 -9.45 6.86
CA LEU A 251 3.96 -9.15 5.76
C LEU A 251 4.10 -10.24 4.71
N LYS A 252 2.98 -10.81 4.26
CA LYS A 252 2.93 -11.86 3.23
C LYS A 252 1.70 -11.67 2.34
N TYR A 253 1.90 -11.41 1.06
CA TYR A 253 0.78 -11.26 0.11
C TYR A 253 1.16 -11.60 -1.33
N ASN A 254 0.20 -12.00 -2.15
CA ASN A 254 0.40 -12.34 -3.57
C ASN A 254 -0.64 -11.66 -4.48
N LEU A 255 -0.97 -10.41 -4.17
CA LEU A 255 -1.88 -9.57 -4.94
C LEU A 255 -1.53 -9.56 -6.44
N VAL A 256 -2.55 -9.76 -7.28
CA VAL A 256 -2.40 -9.79 -8.73
C VAL A 256 -2.40 -8.37 -9.26
N ASN A 257 -1.22 -7.91 -9.69
CA ASN A 257 -1.06 -6.60 -10.30
C ASN A 257 -1.23 -6.69 -11.82
N LEU A 258 -1.85 -5.66 -12.43
CA LEU A 258 -1.85 -5.49 -13.87
C LEU A 258 -0.79 -4.47 -14.27
N PRO A 259 -0.09 -4.67 -15.41
CA PRO A 259 0.68 -3.61 -16.01
C PRO A 259 -0.21 -2.39 -16.27
N GLU A 260 0.16 -1.26 -15.70
CA GLU A 260 -0.56 0.00 -15.85
C GLU A 260 0.38 1.09 -16.37
N SER A 261 -0.21 2.16 -16.89
CA SER A 261 0.50 3.38 -17.25
C SER A 261 -0.02 4.51 -16.39
N ASP A 262 0.88 5.17 -15.68
CA ASP A 262 0.56 6.24 -14.76
C ASP A 262 1.27 7.54 -15.14
N ILE A 263 0.81 8.62 -14.54
CA ILE A 263 1.35 9.97 -14.66
C ILE A 263 1.59 10.49 -13.25
N VAL A 264 2.79 11.01 -13.00
CA VAL A 264 3.06 11.81 -11.79
C VAL A 264 3.16 13.28 -12.18
N LYS A 265 2.27 14.11 -11.63
CA LYS A 265 2.31 15.55 -11.85
C LYS A 265 3.07 16.24 -10.74
N MET A 266 4.09 17.01 -11.11
CA MET A 266 4.89 17.84 -10.20
C MET A 266 4.95 19.29 -10.68
N ASP A 267 5.31 20.20 -9.77
CA ASP A 267 5.72 21.58 -10.09
C ASP A 267 7.23 21.65 -10.42
N GLN A 268 7.74 22.86 -10.69
CA GLN A 268 9.15 23.05 -11.02
C GLN A 268 10.13 22.70 -9.87
N ASP A 269 9.63 22.63 -8.64
CA ASP A 269 10.41 22.33 -7.44
C ASP A 269 10.33 20.83 -7.07
N GLY A 270 9.67 20.02 -7.91
CA GLY A 270 9.49 18.59 -7.70
C GLY A 270 8.38 18.23 -6.73
N LYS A 271 7.56 19.19 -6.31
CA LYS A 271 6.42 18.93 -5.43
C LYS A 271 5.27 18.34 -6.23
N ARG A 272 4.73 17.20 -5.77
CA ARG A 272 3.57 16.52 -6.37
C ARG A 272 2.30 17.40 -6.28
N ILE A 273 1.51 17.44 -7.36
CA ILE A 273 0.32 18.29 -7.49
C ILE A 273 -0.95 17.43 -7.62
N PRO A 274 -1.83 17.43 -6.59
CA PRO A 274 -3.14 16.77 -6.67
C PRO A 274 -4.16 17.59 -7.48
N GLY A 275 -5.21 16.95 -7.98
CA GLY A 275 -6.36 17.64 -8.58
C GLY A 275 -6.17 18.14 -10.01
N VAL A 276 -5.14 17.70 -10.74
CA VAL A 276 -4.88 18.09 -12.13
C VAL A 276 -5.57 17.13 -13.09
N GLY A 277 -6.43 17.65 -13.97
CA GLY A 277 -7.20 16.87 -14.93
C GLY A 277 -6.41 16.53 -16.20
N PHE A 278 -6.57 15.31 -16.69
CA PHE A 278 -5.94 14.83 -17.91
C PHE A 278 -6.90 14.03 -18.79
N GLU A 279 -6.68 14.14 -20.10
CA GLU A 279 -7.36 13.37 -21.13
C GLU A 279 -6.35 12.76 -22.11
N LEU A 280 -6.45 11.45 -22.36
CA LEU A 280 -5.56 10.72 -23.26
C LEU A 280 -6.24 10.48 -24.61
N TYR A 281 -5.62 10.92 -25.71
CA TYR A 281 -6.15 10.78 -27.05
C TYR A 281 -5.27 9.90 -27.94
N PRO A 282 -5.86 9.10 -28.84
CA PRO A 282 -5.09 8.48 -29.91
C PRO A 282 -4.55 9.56 -30.85
N ALA A 283 -3.31 9.38 -31.32
CA ALA A 283 -2.66 10.31 -32.22
C ALA A 283 -2.03 9.59 -33.41
N THR A 284 -1.90 10.33 -34.52
CA THR A 284 -1.05 9.94 -35.65
C THR A 284 0.21 10.79 -35.64
N VAL A 285 1.32 10.22 -36.12
CA VAL A 285 2.60 10.94 -36.24
C VAL A 285 3.00 11.02 -37.69
N VAL A 286 3.17 12.25 -38.19
CA VAL A 286 3.69 12.53 -39.53
C VAL A 286 4.85 13.49 -39.37
N ASN A 287 6.06 13.06 -39.78
CA ASN A 287 7.29 13.84 -39.65
C ASN A 287 7.56 14.35 -38.22
N GLY A 288 7.28 13.53 -37.20
CA GLY A 288 7.47 13.88 -35.79
C GLY A 288 6.38 14.80 -35.20
N VAL A 289 5.38 15.17 -36.00
CA VAL A 289 4.24 15.98 -35.53
C VAL A 289 3.10 15.05 -35.11
N TYR A 290 2.73 15.12 -33.83
CA TYR A 290 1.61 14.39 -33.26
C TYR A 290 0.30 15.12 -33.57
N THR A 291 -0.64 14.45 -34.21
CA THR A 291 -1.95 15.01 -34.59
C THR A 291 -3.08 14.14 -34.03
N VAL A 292 -4.00 14.77 -33.30
CA VAL A 292 -5.24 14.16 -32.81
C VAL A 292 -6.36 14.54 -33.77
N ALA A 293 -7.18 13.58 -34.19
CA ALA A 293 -8.32 13.87 -35.08
C ALA A 293 -9.33 14.81 -34.39
N GLU A 294 -9.98 15.66 -35.17
CA GLU A 294 -10.88 16.71 -34.65
C GLU A 294 -12.08 16.11 -33.88
N ASP A 295 -12.55 14.93 -34.28
CA ASP A 295 -13.65 14.19 -33.67
C ASP A 295 -13.20 13.10 -32.70
N ALA A 296 -11.90 13.03 -32.39
CA ALA A 296 -11.37 12.03 -31.47
C ALA A 296 -11.96 12.21 -30.07
N LYS A 297 -12.40 11.09 -29.48
CA LYS A 297 -12.80 11.04 -28.07
C LYS A 297 -11.61 10.65 -27.20
N PRO A 298 -11.50 11.17 -25.98
CA PRO A 298 -10.49 10.71 -25.05
C PRO A 298 -10.74 9.24 -24.73
N ARG A 299 -9.66 8.47 -24.68
CA ARG A 299 -9.65 7.07 -24.29
C ARG A 299 -9.64 6.90 -22.77
N CYS A 300 -8.92 7.79 -22.09
CA CYS A 300 -8.84 7.85 -20.64
C CYS A 300 -9.11 9.30 -20.21
N ILE A 301 -9.84 9.47 -19.12
CA ILE A 301 -10.10 10.75 -18.48
C ILE A 301 -9.83 10.54 -16.99
N GLY A 302 -9.07 11.43 -16.35
CA GLY A 302 -8.78 11.29 -14.94
C GLY A 302 -8.22 12.54 -14.31
N THR A 303 -8.00 12.48 -13.00
CA THR A 303 -7.44 13.58 -12.21
C THR A 303 -6.41 13.03 -11.25
N THR A 304 -5.32 13.74 -11.03
CA THR A 304 -4.29 13.31 -10.07
C THR A 304 -4.84 13.23 -8.65
N ASN A 305 -4.50 12.15 -7.94
CA ASN A 305 -4.90 11.88 -6.57
C ASN A 305 -4.12 12.77 -5.56
N SER A 306 -4.30 12.55 -4.25
CA SER A 306 -3.67 13.34 -3.18
C SER A 306 -2.14 13.34 -3.22
N VAL A 307 -1.52 12.33 -3.83
CA VAL A 307 -0.06 12.23 -4.04
C VAL A 307 0.38 12.63 -5.45
N GLY A 308 -0.49 13.33 -6.19
CA GLY A 308 -0.19 13.86 -7.51
C GLY A 308 -0.06 12.80 -8.61
N GLU A 309 -0.60 11.60 -8.40
CA GLU A 309 -0.55 10.50 -9.36
C GLU A 309 -1.88 10.27 -10.05
N LEU A 310 -1.85 9.89 -11.32
CA LEU A 310 -3.01 9.44 -12.08
C LEU A 310 -2.67 8.13 -12.79
N VAL A 311 -3.41 7.06 -12.49
CA VAL A 311 -3.41 5.84 -13.30
C VAL A 311 -4.36 6.05 -14.49
N LEU A 312 -3.91 5.71 -15.69
CA LEU A 312 -4.75 5.73 -16.86
C LEU A 312 -5.74 4.57 -16.79
N MET A 313 -7.03 4.90 -16.77
CA MET A 313 -8.13 3.95 -16.67
C MET A 313 -8.99 4.00 -17.93
N GLU A 314 -9.48 2.84 -18.36
CA GLU A 314 -10.50 2.71 -19.41
C GLU A 314 -11.77 2.07 -18.83
N GLU A 315 -12.91 2.71 -19.12
CA GLU A 315 -14.23 2.17 -18.84
C GLU A 315 -14.50 0.93 -19.70
N GLN A 316 -14.82 -0.16 -19.02
CA GLN A 316 -15.17 -1.44 -19.61
C GLN A 316 -16.65 -1.48 -19.96
N ALA A 317 -17.04 -2.39 -20.86
CA ALA A 317 -18.43 -2.55 -21.29
C ALA A 317 -19.41 -2.90 -20.15
N ASN A 318 -18.90 -3.40 -19.01
CA ASN A 318 -19.68 -3.69 -17.80
C ASN A 318 -19.79 -2.49 -16.84
N GLY A 319 -19.29 -1.31 -17.21
CA GLY A 319 -19.28 -0.10 -16.38
C GLY A 319 -18.20 -0.06 -15.30
N GLY A 320 -17.32 -1.08 -15.23
CA GLY A 320 -16.12 -1.04 -14.38
C GLY A 320 -14.99 -0.28 -15.06
N ASN A 321 -14.04 0.26 -14.28
CA ASN A 321 -12.84 0.90 -14.82
C ASN A 321 -11.63 -0.01 -14.60
N MET A 322 -10.81 -0.16 -15.64
CA MET A 322 -9.61 -0.99 -15.60
C MET A 322 -8.38 -0.18 -15.99
N PRO A 323 -7.23 -0.41 -15.33
CA PRO A 323 -5.98 0.22 -15.71
C PRO A 323 -5.57 -0.21 -17.11
N VAL A 324 -4.93 0.71 -17.83
CA VAL A 324 -4.45 0.44 -19.18
C VAL A 324 -2.95 0.57 -19.25
N GLN A 325 -2.33 -0.40 -19.91
CA GLN A 325 -0.96 -0.26 -20.40
C GLN A 325 -1.03 0.39 -21.79
N LEU A 326 -0.34 1.51 -21.99
CA LEU A 326 -0.38 2.23 -23.27
C LEU A 326 -0.01 1.35 -24.48
N SER A 327 0.91 0.40 -24.29
CA SER A 327 1.30 -0.59 -25.31
C SER A 327 0.21 -1.61 -25.66
N ALA A 328 -0.79 -1.79 -24.78
CA ALA A 328 -1.90 -2.72 -24.97
C ALA A 328 -3.16 -2.05 -25.55
N LEU A 329 -3.19 -0.72 -25.68
CA LEU A 329 -4.33 0.04 -26.19
C LEU A 329 -4.47 -0.04 -27.73
N GLY A 330 -4.68 -1.24 -28.26
CA GLY A 330 -5.06 -1.46 -29.66
C GLY A 330 -3.97 -1.16 -30.69
N LYS A 331 -4.37 -0.81 -31.93
CA LYS A 331 -3.46 -0.62 -33.08
C LYS A 331 -2.71 0.71 -33.09
N ASN A 332 -3.09 1.65 -32.22
CA ASN A 332 -2.47 2.98 -32.18
C ASN A 332 -1.16 2.93 -31.39
N THR A 333 -0.07 3.29 -32.04
CA THR A 333 1.27 3.31 -31.44
C THR A 333 1.62 4.65 -30.81
N HIS A 334 0.78 5.67 -30.99
CA HIS A 334 1.04 7.03 -30.52
C HIS A 334 -0.18 7.63 -29.82
N TRP A 335 0.11 8.39 -28.77
CA TRP A 335 -0.88 8.98 -27.87
C TRP A 335 -0.50 10.42 -27.55
N VAL A 336 -1.51 11.27 -27.32
CA VAL A 336 -1.32 12.63 -26.80
C VAL A 336 -2.13 12.74 -25.51
N LEU A 337 -1.44 13.00 -24.41
CA LEU A 337 -2.09 13.39 -23.17
C LEU A 337 -2.25 14.91 -23.13
N ARG A 338 -3.43 15.39 -22.77
CA ARG A 338 -3.74 16.81 -22.62
C ARG A 338 -4.07 17.09 -21.16
N GLU A 339 -3.42 18.10 -20.59
CA GLU A 339 -3.82 18.69 -19.31
C GLU A 339 -5.10 19.53 -19.54
N THR A 340 -6.20 19.17 -18.89
CA THR A 340 -7.51 19.78 -19.12
C THR A 340 -7.97 20.70 -18.00
N SER A 341 -7.45 20.51 -16.80
CA SER A 341 -7.71 21.40 -15.67
C SER A 341 -6.52 21.44 -14.72
N THR A 342 -6.33 22.58 -14.07
CA THR A 342 -5.38 22.75 -12.96
C THR A 342 -6.10 23.36 -11.77
N PRO A 343 -5.71 23.01 -10.53
CA PRO A 343 -6.19 23.69 -9.36
C PRO A 343 -5.87 25.20 -9.43
N PRO A 344 -6.72 26.07 -8.84
CA PRO A 344 -6.59 27.54 -8.94
C PRO A 344 -5.24 28.11 -8.48
N TRP A 345 -4.49 27.35 -7.67
CA TRP A 345 -3.21 27.74 -7.07
C TRP A 345 -1.98 27.35 -7.90
N THR A 346 -2.15 26.78 -9.10
CA THR A 346 -1.04 26.37 -9.98
C THR A 346 -1.15 26.97 -11.38
N PRO A 347 -0.06 27.50 -11.98
CA PRO A 347 -0.05 27.92 -13.37
C PRO A 347 -0.21 26.71 -14.31
N GLN A 348 -1.10 26.81 -15.29
CA GLN A 348 -1.34 25.78 -16.30
C GLN A 348 -0.11 25.65 -17.24
N LEU A 349 0.42 24.44 -17.42
CA LEU A 349 1.55 24.20 -18.34
C LEU A 349 1.08 23.32 -19.50
N ALA A 350 0.95 23.92 -20.68
CA ALA A 350 0.66 23.19 -21.91
C ALA A 350 1.94 22.56 -22.49
N ARG A 351 2.29 21.30 -22.22
CA ARG A 351 3.33 20.56 -22.99
C ARG A 351 3.06 19.06 -23.15
N HIS A 352 3.62 18.54 -24.25
CA HIS A 352 3.44 17.22 -24.85
C HIS A 352 4.22 16.15 -24.06
N LEU A 353 3.68 14.91 -24.01
CA LEU A 353 4.35 13.76 -23.42
C LEU A 353 5.17 13.01 -24.47
N ASP A 354 6.48 12.90 -24.25
CA ASP A 354 7.34 11.89 -24.89
C ASP A 354 7.44 10.69 -23.94
N HIS A 355 6.92 9.54 -24.36
CA HIS A 355 7.16 8.28 -23.68
C HIS A 355 8.46 7.66 -24.21
N HIS A 356 9.48 7.58 -23.34
CA HIS A 356 10.62 6.70 -23.57
C HIS A 356 10.39 5.37 -22.87
N GLN A 357 10.33 4.26 -23.63
CA GLN A 357 10.48 2.92 -23.08
C GLN A 357 11.95 2.71 -22.72
N ARG A 358 12.25 2.41 -21.46
CA ARG A 358 13.49 1.70 -21.13
C ARG A 358 13.19 0.21 -21.34
N THR A 359 13.84 -0.37 -22.34
CA THR A 359 13.89 -1.82 -22.59
C THR A 359 14.61 -2.54 -21.46
#